data_AF-A0A2V7VA89-F1
#
_entry.id   AF-A0A2V7VA89-F1
#
_cell.length_a   1.000
_cell.length_b   1.000
_cell.length_c   1.000
_cell.angle_alpha   90.00
_cell.angle_beta   90.00
_cell.angle_gamma   90.00
#
_symmetry.space_group_name_H-M   'P 1'
#
loop_
_entity.id
_entity.type
_entity.pdbx_description
1 polymer ?
#
loop_
_entity_poly.entity_id
_entity_poly.type
_entity_poly.pdbx_seq_one_letter_code
_entity_poly.pdbx_strand_id
1 'polypeptide(L)'
;RILIKGNLFEDVNGAMWGGDGRLFQMLDGAADVTIDHNTAFQSGTVVQAAGVPDLGFVYTNNLTPNNQYGVAGDGTAGNPLLTLSTYFPGALFSKNILMGGSILSYPPGNFFPASWSAVGFVDFAGGNYRLAGASPYKSAGTDGQDVGADIDALQAATAGAIGA
;
A
#
# COMPACT_ATOMS: atom_id res chain seq x y z
N ARG A 1 10.49 2.40 -16.23
CA ARG A 1 10.23 3.17 -14.99
C ARG A 1 8.77 3.57 -14.92
N ILE A 2 8.08 3.18 -13.85
CA ILE A 2 6.68 3.49 -13.57
C ILE A 2 6.62 4.15 -12.19
N LEU A 3 5.81 5.21 -12.04
CA LEU A 3 5.56 5.86 -10.76
C LEU A 3 4.05 5.84 -10.47
N ILE A 4 3.69 5.26 -9.32
CA ILE A 4 2.34 5.29 -8.77
C ILE A 4 2.44 6.02 -7.44
N LYS A 5 2.09 7.31 -7.41
CA LYS A 5 2.26 8.14 -6.22
C LYS A 5 1.06 9.01 -5.90
N GLY A 6 0.74 9.13 -4.62
CA GLY A 6 -0.26 10.07 -4.13
C GLY A 6 -1.71 9.66 -4.42
N ASN A 7 -1.98 8.37 -4.69
CA ASN A 7 -3.31 7.92 -5.09
C ASN A 7 -4.11 7.41 -3.90
N LEU A 8 -5.44 7.59 -3.99
CA LEU A 8 -6.42 6.94 -3.14
C LEU A 8 -7.11 5.83 -3.94
N PHE A 9 -7.03 4.59 -3.48
CA PHE A 9 -7.71 3.44 -4.08
C PHE A 9 -8.83 2.97 -3.16
N GLU A 10 -10.06 3.26 -3.55
CA GLU A 10 -11.27 2.78 -2.88
C GLU A 10 -11.94 1.70 -3.71
N ASP A 11 -12.78 0.89 -3.05
CA ASP A 11 -13.64 -0.10 -3.69
C ASP A 11 -12.91 -1.13 -4.59
N VAL A 12 -11.67 -1.47 -4.23
CA VAL A 12 -10.93 -2.59 -4.85
C VAL A 12 -11.38 -3.89 -4.17
N ASN A 13 -12.58 -4.36 -4.54
CA ASN A 13 -13.28 -5.44 -3.83
C ASN A 13 -13.61 -6.64 -4.73
N GLY A 14 -12.92 -7.77 -4.49
CA GLY A 14 -13.12 -8.99 -5.26
C GLY A 14 -14.49 -9.66 -5.07
N ALA A 15 -15.13 -9.48 -3.92
CA ALA A 15 -16.47 -10.01 -3.67
C ALA A 15 -17.56 -9.21 -4.42
N MET A 16 -17.36 -7.90 -4.57
CA MET A 16 -18.30 -7.01 -5.26
C MET A 16 -18.12 -7.05 -6.78
N TRP A 17 -16.87 -7.04 -7.25
CA TRP A 17 -16.54 -6.88 -8.68
C TRP A 17 -16.04 -8.16 -9.36
N GLY A 18 -15.84 -9.23 -8.60
CA GLY A 18 -15.22 -10.47 -9.07
C GLY A 18 -13.69 -10.41 -9.05
N GLY A 19 -13.05 -11.58 -9.08
CA GLY A 19 -11.59 -11.72 -8.97
C GLY A 19 -11.08 -11.65 -7.53
N ASP A 20 -9.77 -11.41 -7.38
CA ASP A 20 -9.06 -11.47 -6.08
C ASP A 20 -9.19 -10.18 -5.24
N GLY A 21 -9.54 -9.05 -5.89
CA GLY A 21 -9.49 -7.73 -5.22
C GLY A 21 -8.08 -7.32 -4.79
N ARG A 22 -7.05 -7.81 -5.49
CA ARG A 22 -5.66 -7.38 -5.26
C ARG A 22 -5.46 -5.94 -5.70
N LEU A 23 -4.58 -5.23 -5.01
CA LEU A 23 -4.27 -3.84 -5.33
C LEU A 23 -3.30 -3.73 -6.51
N PHE A 24 -2.14 -4.39 -6.43
CA PHE A 24 -1.14 -4.36 -7.49
C PHE A 24 -0.78 -5.76 -7.99
N GLN A 25 -0.52 -5.87 -9.29
CA GLN A 25 0.04 -7.06 -9.91
C GLN A 25 1.36 -6.70 -10.59
N MET A 26 2.40 -7.44 -10.26
CA MET A 26 3.76 -7.29 -10.80
C MET A 26 4.14 -8.61 -11.46
N LEU A 27 4.53 -8.57 -12.73
CA LEU A 27 4.80 -9.77 -13.52
C LEU A 27 6.00 -9.55 -14.41
N ASP A 28 6.75 -10.64 -14.61
CA ASP A 28 7.65 -10.83 -15.74
C ASP A 28 8.70 -9.72 -15.93
N GLY A 29 9.30 -9.26 -14.82
CA GLY A 29 10.47 -8.39 -14.86
C GLY A 29 10.15 -6.91 -15.07
N ALA A 30 9.02 -6.44 -14.51
CA ALA A 30 8.67 -5.04 -14.43
C ALA A 30 9.74 -4.26 -13.63
N ALA A 31 10.64 -3.60 -14.36
CA ALA A 31 11.75 -2.87 -13.76
C ALA A 31 11.41 -1.42 -13.38
N ASP A 32 12.03 -0.96 -12.29
CA ASP A 32 12.00 0.43 -11.81
C ASP A 32 10.58 0.95 -11.55
N VAL A 33 9.80 0.16 -10.81
CA VAL A 33 8.47 0.56 -10.36
C VAL A 33 8.56 1.15 -8.96
N THR A 34 8.09 2.39 -8.82
CA THR A 34 7.97 3.09 -7.54
C THR A 34 6.50 3.27 -7.20
N ILE A 35 6.10 2.77 -6.04
CA ILE A 35 4.77 2.93 -5.46
C ILE A 35 4.95 3.65 -4.13
N ASP A 36 4.55 4.92 -4.06
CA ASP A 36 4.90 5.82 -2.96
C ASP A 36 3.72 6.69 -2.51
N HIS A 37 3.50 6.86 -1.19
CA HIS A 37 2.41 7.72 -0.68
C HIS A 37 1.02 7.40 -1.27
N ASN A 38 0.65 6.12 -1.38
CA ASN A 38 -0.72 5.74 -1.75
C ASN A 38 -1.50 5.29 -0.52
N THR A 39 -2.80 5.60 -0.48
CA THR A 39 -3.76 5.04 0.50
C THR A 39 -4.68 4.10 -0.26
N ALA A 40 -4.88 2.87 0.22
CA ALA A 40 -5.73 1.90 -0.44
C ALA A 40 -6.55 1.05 0.53
N PHE A 41 -7.74 0.65 0.06
CA PHE A 41 -8.69 -0.18 0.79
C PHE A 41 -9.13 -1.38 -0.06
N GLN A 42 -8.15 -2.20 -0.45
CA GLN A 42 -8.40 -3.42 -1.20
C GLN A 42 -8.89 -4.57 -0.30
N SER A 43 -9.62 -5.53 -0.88
CA SER A 43 -10.05 -6.75 -0.18
C SER A 43 -9.04 -7.91 -0.25
N GLY A 44 -8.15 -7.88 -1.25
CA GLY A 44 -7.18 -8.94 -1.56
C GLY A 44 -5.75 -8.59 -1.17
N THR A 45 -4.80 -9.12 -1.92
CA THR A 45 -3.36 -8.89 -1.69
C THR A 45 -2.95 -7.44 -2.00
N VAL A 46 -1.92 -6.96 -1.30
CA VAL A 46 -1.30 -5.64 -1.56
C VAL A 46 -0.53 -5.69 -2.87
N VAL A 47 0.31 -6.70 -3.04
CA VAL A 47 1.05 -6.98 -4.27
C VAL A 47 0.97 -8.48 -4.54
N GLN A 48 0.57 -8.87 -5.75
CA GLN A 48 0.80 -10.21 -6.27
C GLN A 48 1.94 -10.18 -7.28
N ALA A 49 2.94 -11.06 -7.10
CA ALA A 49 4.06 -11.25 -8.01
C ALA A 49 4.05 -12.62 -8.69
N ALA A 50 4.52 -12.70 -9.92
CA ALA A 50 4.84 -13.96 -10.59
C ALA A 50 5.85 -13.75 -11.73
N GLY A 51 6.37 -14.86 -12.27
CA GLY A 51 7.31 -14.83 -13.39
C GLY A 51 8.75 -14.56 -12.97
N VAL A 52 9.51 -13.85 -13.81
CA VAL A 52 10.90 -13.47 -13.50
C VAL A 52 10.97 -12.26 -12.56
N PRO A 53 12.05 -12.09 -11.78
CA PRO A 53 12.14 -11.02 -10.77
C PRO A 53 12.02 -9.59 -11.32
N ASP A 54 11.26 -8.77 -10.61
CA ASP A 54 11.04 -7.33 -10.83
C ASP A 54 12.12 -6.52 -10.09
N LEU A 55 13.07 -5.95 -10.83
CA LEU A 55 14.23 -5.25 -10.27
C LEU A 55 13.95 -3.76 -10.03
N GLY A 56 14.61 -3.19 -9.00
CA GLY A 56 14.50 -1.75 -8.71
C GLY A 56 13.14 -1.34 -8.11
N PHE A 57 12.42 -2.30 -7.51
CA PHE A 57 11.12 -2.04 -6.90
C PHE A 57 11.24 -1.19 -5.63
N VAL A 58 10.40 -0.17 -5.53
CA VAL A 58 10.30 0.70 -4.36
C VAL A 58 8.84 0.77 -3.93
N TYR A 59 8.57 0.40 -2.69
CA TYR A 59 7.25 0.49 -2.06
C TYR A 59 7.41 1.21 -0.72
N THR A 60 7.14 2.50 -0.70
CA THR A 60 7.41 3.37 0.46
C THR A 60 6.22 4.22 0.84
N ASN A 61 6.08 4.53 2.14
CA ASN A 61 5.09 5.51 2.61
C ASN A 61 3.64 5.19 2.22
N ASN A 62 3.30 3.94 1.89
CA ASN A 62 1.93 3.56 1.53
C ASN A 62 1.12 3.15 2.76
N LEU A 63 -0.19 3.26 2.66
CA LEU A 63 -1.14 2.90 3.70
C LEU A 63 -2.17 1.93 3.12
N THR A 64 -2.08 0.65 3.51
CA THR A 64 -2.95 -0.42 3.01
C THR A 64 -3.32 -1.39 4.14
N PRO A 65 -4.43 -2.14 4.04
CA PRO A 65 -4.61 -3.33 4.85
C PRO A 65 -3.68 -4.44 4.36
N ASN A 66 -3.10 -5.20 5.30
CA ASN A 66 -2.33 -6.39 4.95
C ASN A 66 -3.22 -7.48 4.35
N ASN A 67 -4.47 -7.62 4.83
CA ASN A 67 -5.37 -8.72 4.49
C ASN A 67 -4.68 -10.10 4.68
N GLN A 68 -5.14 -11.13 3.96
CA GLN A 68 -4.69 -12.51 4.18
C GLN A 68 -3.20 -12.71 3.91
N TYR A 69 -2.66 -12.12 2.83
CA TYR A 69 -1.29 -12.39 2.40
C TYR A 69 -0.39 -11.16 2.30
N GLY A 70 -0.95 -9.95 2.27
CA GLY A 70 -0.17 -8.73 2.06
C GLY A 70 0.60 -8.78 0.75
N VAL A 71 1.92 -8.91 0.80
CA VAL A 71 2.74 -9.19 -0.40
C VAL A 71 2.81 -10.70 -0.61
N ALA A 72 2.38 -11.15 -1.79
CA ALA A 72 2.31 -12.56 -2.16
C ALA A 72 2.90 -12.80 -3.55
N GLY A 73 3.35 -14.02 -3.81
CA GLY A 73 3.78 -14.43 -5.14
C GLY A 73 3.52 -15.90 -5.40
N ASP A 74 3.63 -16.31 -6.66
CA ASP A 74 3.46 -17.71 -7.05
C ASP A 74 4.43 -18.60 -6.25
N GLY A 75 3.90 -19.65 -5.61
CA GLY A 75 4.68 -20.55 -4.75
C GLY A 75 5.24 -19.92 -3.45
N THR A 76 4.95 -18.65 -3.15
CA THR A 76 5.47 -17.95 -1.96
C THR A 76 4.38 -17.25 -1.12
N ALA A 77 3.11 -17.37 -1.52
CA ALA A 77 1.97 -16.79 -0.80
C ALA A 77 1.94 -17.16 0.69
N GLY A 78 1.59 -16.18 1.54
CA GLY A 78 1.62 -16.32 3.00
C GLY A 78 3.00 -16.08 3.63
N ASN A 79 4.04 -15.86 2.84
CA ASN A 79 5.38 -15.49 3.32
C ASN A 79 5.90 -14.24 2.58
N PRO A 80 5.54 -13.02 3.03
CA PRO A 80 5.90 -11.80 2.32
C PRO A 80 7.41 -11.57 2.22
N LEU A 81 8.20 -11.95 3.24
CA LEU A 81 9.68 -11.89 3.15
C LEU A 81 10.23 -12.78 2.04
N LEU A 82 9.71 -14.02 1.92
CA LEU A 82 10.11 -14.92 0.85
C LEU A 82 9.71 -14.36 -0.52
N THR A 83 8.48 -13.87 -0.66
CA THR A 83 8.02 -13.21 -1.89
C THR A 83 8.93 -12.03 -2.26
N LEU A 84 9.23 -11.13 -1.31
CA LEU A 84 10.10 -9.98 -1.53
C LEU A 84 11.51 -10.40 -1.97
N SER A 85 12.09 -11.43 -1.32
CA SER A 85 13.42 -11.92 -1.72
C SER A 85 13.45 -12.63 -3.07
N THR A 86 12.33 -13.24 -3.49
CA THR A 86 12.22 -14.03 -4.72
C THR A 86 11.95 -13.13 -5.93
N TYR A 87 10.95 -12.25 -5.80
CA TYR A 87 10.43 -11.46 -6.92
C TYR A 87 10.90 -10.01 -6.91
N PHE A 88 11.37 -9.49 -5.78
CA PHE A 88 11.80 -8.10 -5.66
C PHE A 88 13.19 -7.98 -4.99
N PRO A 89 14.22 -8.68 -5.50
CA PRO A 89 15.53 -8.67 -4.85
C PRO A 89 16.11 -7.26 -4.80
N GLY A 90 16.47 -6.83 -3.58
CA GLY A 90 17.00 -5.49 -3.33
C GLY A 90 15.96 -4.38 -3.24
N ALA A 91 14.66 -4.71 -3.17
CA ALA A 91 13.60 -3.71 -3.06
C ALA A 91 13.70 -2.86 -1.80
N LEU A 92 13.33 -1.58 -1.95
CA LEU A 92 13.13 -0.68 -0.82
C LEU A 92 11.67 -0.78 -0.38
N PHE A 93 11.43 -1.51 0.71
CA PHE A 93 10.10 -1.69 1.30
C PHE A 93 10.07 -1.14 2.74
N SER A 94 9.74 0.14 2.91
CA SER A 94 9.88 0.83 4.20
C SER A 94 8.83 1.91 4.42
N LYS A 95 8.56 2.23 5.69
CA LYS A 95 7.59 3.26 6.11
C LYS A 95 6.17 3.06 5.61
N ASN A 96 5.79 1.83 5.30
CA ASN A 96 4.41 1.51 4.93
C ASN A 96 3.59 1.16 6.17
N ILE A 97 2.35 1.60 6.21
CA ILE A 97 1.32 1.03 7.08
C ILE A 97 0.71 -0.17 6.36
N LEU A 98 0.83 -1.33 7.00
CA LEU A 98 0.19 -2.58 6.63
C LEU A 98 -0.74 -2.98 7.79
N MET A 99 -1.94 -2.40 7.80
CA MET A 99 -2.89 -2.59 8.90
C MET A 99 -3.25 -4.09 9.05
N GLY A 100 -3.16 -4.60 10.28
CA GLY A 100 -3.40 -6.01 10.59
C GLY A 100 -2.26 -6.96 10.17
N GLY A 101 -1.16 -6.44 9.63
CA GLY A 101 0.04 -7.22 9.32
C GLY A 101 0.90 -7.53 10.54
N SER A 102 2.05 -8.16 10.30
CA SER A 102 3.00 -8.56 11.35
C SER A 102 4.40 -8.01 11.07
N ILE A 103 5.04 -7.47 12.11
CA ILE A 103 6.41 -6.96 12.05
C ILE A 103 7.44 -8.03 11.65
N LEU A 104 7.17 -9.30 11.93
CA LEU A 104 8.08 -10.41 11.57
C LEU A 104 7.94 -10.83 10.10
N SER A 105 6.90 -10.38 9.41
CA SER A 105 6.61 -10.79 8.03
C SER A 105 7.20 -9.84 6.98
N TYR A 106 7.84 -8.74 7.37
CA TYR A 106 8.31 -7.69 6.47
C TYR A 106 9.67 -7.12 6.88
N PRO A 107 10.36 -6.42 5.96
CA PRO A 107 11.56 -5.67 6.32
C PRO A 107 11.30 -4.66 7.46
N PRO A 108 12.31 -4.36 8.28
CA PRO A 108 12.17 -3.41 9.37
C PRO A 108 11.82 -2.01 8.86
N GLY A 109 11.14 -1.21 9.69
CA GLY A 109 10.78 0.17 9.37
C GLY A 109 9.37 0.34 8.78
N ASN A 110 8.57 -0.72 8.72
CA ASN A 110 7.14 -0.66 8.42
C ASN A 110 6.29 -0.61 9.70
N PHE A 111 5.02 -0.25 9.56
CA PHE A 111 4.06 -0.06 10.65
C PHE A 111 2.89 -1.03 10.54
N PHE A 112 2.41 -1.52 11.68
CA PHE A 112 1.40 -2.58 11.75
C PHE A 112 0.32 -2.27 12.79
N PRO A 113 -0.47 -1.19 12.61
CA PRO A 113 -1.63 -0.94 13.47
C PRO A 113 -2.59 -2.13 13.41
N ALA A 114 -3.15 -2.53 14.55
CA ALA A 114 -4.04 -3.68 14.64
C ALA A 114 -5.43 -3.43 14.03
N SER A 115 -5.80 -2.17 13.80
CA SER A 115 -7.10 -1.76 13.29
C SER A 115 -7.01 -0.41 12.56
N TRP A 116 -8.06 -0.08 11.78
CA TRP A 116 -8.20 1.25 11.19
C TRP A 116 -8.31 2.37 12.21
N SER A 117 -8.93 2.12 13.37
CA SER A 117 -8.99 3.11 14.46
C SER A 117 -7.60 3.45 15.01
N ALA A 118 -6.66 2.49 15.02
CA ALA A 118 -5.29 2.71 15.46
C ALA A 118 -4.44 3.49 14.44
N VAL A 119 -4.93 3.70 13.22
CA VAL A 119 -4.28 4.59 12.23
C VAL A 119 -4.42 6.05 12.62
N GLY A 120 -5.55 6.45 13.21
CA GLY A 120 -5.79 7.83 13.63
C GLY A 120 -6.14 8.75 12.47
N PHE A 121 -7.10 8.35 11.63
CA PHE A 121 -7.69 9.25 10.62
C PHE A 121 -8.52 10.36 11.26
N VAL A 122 -8.71 11.46 10.54
CA VAL A 122 -9.62 12.56 10.95
C VAL A 122 -11.07 12.06 10.97
N ASP A 123 -11.53 11.41 9.90
CA ASP A 123 -12.84 10.75 9.86
C ASP A 123 -12.82 9.61 8.83
N PHE A 124 -12.53 8.41 9.30
CA PHE A 124 -12.50 7.22 8.44
C PHE A 124 -13.87 6.87 7.85
N ALA A 125 -14.95 7.00 8.64
CA ALA A 125 -16.29 6.61 8.20
C ALA A 125 -16.88 7.60 7.17
N GLY A 126 -16.51 8.88 7.27
CA GLY A 126 -16.87 9.92 6.31
C GLY A 126 -15.90 10.06 5.13
N GLY A 127 -14.94 9.15 4.94
CA GLY A 127 -14.00 9.19 3.81
C GLY A 127 -12.90 10.25 3.92
N ASN A 128 -12.73 10.88 5.08
CA ASN A 128 -11.64 11.82 5.34
C ASN A 128 -10.41 11.06 5.87
N TYR A 129 -9.66 10.49 4.93
CA TYR A 129 -8.46 9.70 5.22
C TYR A 129 -7.21 10.52 5.55
N ARG A 130 -7.35 11.82 5.86
CA ARG A 130 -6.25 12.60 6.42
C ARG A 130 -5.84 11.99 7.76
N LEU A 131 -4.53 11.95 8.02
CA LEU A 131 -4.04 11.61 9.36
C LEU A 131 -4.28 12.79 10.31
N ALA A 132 -4.96 12.50 11.42
CA ALA A 132 -5.15 13.47 12.49
C ALA A 132 -3.79 13.84 13.11
N GLY A 133 -3.70 15.03 13.72
CA GLY A 133 -2.46 15.50 14.33
C GLY A 133 -1.90 14.59 15.44
N ALA A 134 -2.75 13.78 16.07
CA ALA A 134 -2.36 12.80 17.08
C ALA A 134 -2.00 11.41 16.49
N SER A 135 -2.14 11.21 15.18
CA SER A 135 -1.74 9.96 14.54
C SER A 135 -0.23 9.75 14.69
N PRO A 136 0.23 8.57 15.12
CA PRO A 136 1.67 8.28 15.18
C PRO A 136 2.32 8.21 13.78
N TYR A 137 1.50 8.22 12.72
CA TYR A 137 1.95 8.14 11.34
C TYR A 137 1.96 9.51 10.63
N LYS A 138 1.55 10.57 11.34
CA LYS A 138 1.71 11.96 10.90
C LYS A 138 3.20 12.26 10.78
N SER A 139 3.62 12.81 9.64
CA SER A 139 5.03 13.12 9.34
C SER A 139 6.02 11.94 9.52
N ALA A 140 5.54 10.69 9.47
CA ALA A 140 6.36 9.51 9.73
C ALA A 140 7.02 8.91 8.47
N GLY A 141 6.68 9.44 7.29
CA GLY A 141 7.23 9.04 6.00
C GLY A 141 8.73 9.28 5.89
N THR A 142 9.37 8.66 4.89
CA THR A 142 10.81 8.78 4.63
C THR A 142 11.25 10.22 4.32
N ASP A 143 10.31 11.07 3.92
CA ASP A 143 10.49 12.48 3.55
C ASP A 143 9.90 13.46 4.57
N GLY A 144 9.45 12.97 5.73
CA GLY A 144 8.81 13.79 6.76
C GLY A 144 7.36 14.17 6.47
N GLN A 145 6.77 13.65 5.39
CA GLN A 145 5.34 13.76 5.12
C GLN A 145 4.55 12.63 5.81
N ASP A 146 3.23 12.76 5.79
CA ASP A 146 2.31 11.76 6.32
C ASP A 146 2.41 10.45 5.53
N VAL A 147 2.33 9.31 6.20
CA VAL A 147 2.22 8.02 5.50
C VAL A 147 0.85 7.92 4.83
N GLY A 148 0.82 7.50 3.57
CA GLY A 148 -0.37 7.46 2.72
C GLY A 148 -0.46 8.65 1.77
N ALA A 149 -1.59 8.74 1.08
CA ALA A 149 -1.88 9.80 0.12
C ALA A 149 -2.17 11.15 0.79
N ASP A 150 -1.72 12.21 0.14
CA ASP A 150 -2.10 13.58 0.48
C ASP A 150 -3.53 13.85 0.00
N ILE A 151 -4.49 13.75 0.92
CA ILE A 151 -5.91 13.94 0.63
C ILE A 151 -6.23 15.41 0.28
N ASP A 152 -5.48 16.39 0.81
CA ASP A 152 -5.67 17.80 0.44
C ASP A 152 -5.28 18.02 -1.02
N ALA A 153 -4.13 17.49 -1.44
CA ALA A 153 -3.67 17.56 -2.82
C ALA A 153 -4.61 16.82 -3.78
N LEU A 154 -5.10 15.63 -3.39
CA LEU A 154 -6.07 14.87 -4.19
C LEU A 154 -7.37 15.63 -4.39
N GLN A 155 -7.97 16.15 -3.31
CA GLN A 155 -9.22 16.91 -3.42
C GLN A 155 -9.06 18.19 -4.24
N ALA A 156 -7.92 18.87 -4.12
CA ALA A 156 -7.60 20.03 -4.95
C ALA A 156 -7.49 19.65 -6.44
N ALA A 157 -6.86 18.51 -6.75
CA ALA A 157 -6.72 18.01 -8.12
C ALA A 157 -8.06 17.53 -8.72
N THR A 158 -8.99 17.02 -7.90
CA THR A 158 -10.29 16.48 -8.35
C THR A 158 -11.47 17.44 -8.18
N ALA A 159 -11.27 18.65 -7.63
CA ALA A 159 -12.35 19.61 -7.34
C ALA A 159 -13.22 20.00 -8.56
N GLY A 160 -12.71 19.80 -9.78
CA GLY A 160 -13.44 20.03 -11.04
C GLY A 160 -13.81 18.76 -11.82
N ALA A 161 -13.53 17.57 -11.28
CA ALA A 161 -13.88 16.31 -11.92
C ALA A 161 -15.35 15.99 -11.67
N ILE A 162 -16.11 15.69 -12.73
CA ILE A 162 -17.48 15.20 -12.62
C ILE A 162 -17.40 13.67 -12.52
N GLY A 163 -17.75 13.11 -11.37
CA GLY A 163 -17.99 11.67 -11.23
C GLY A 163 -19.30 11.30 -11.94
N ALA A 164 -19.26 10.29 -12.79
CA ALA A 164 -20.42 9.78 -13.52
C ALA A 164 -21.37 8.98 -12.61
#